data_AF-A0A0C2NMI2-F1
#
_entry.id   AF-A0A0C2NMI2-F1
#
_cell.length_a   1.000
_cell.length_b   1.000
_cell.length_c   1.000
_cell.angle_alpha   90.00
_cell.angle_beta   90.00
_cell.angle_gamma   90.00
#
_symmetry.space_group_name_H-M   'P 1'
#
loop_
_entity.id
_entity.type
_entity.pdbx_description
1 polymer ?
#
loop_
_entity_poly.entity_id
_entity_poly.type
_entity_poly.pdbx_seq_one_letter_code
_entity_poly.pdbx_strand_id
1 'polypeptide(L)'
;MEQTEVLALWGAVTGTIGTFAGLLGLWLRFRQHGLDKSKLKCESSFGFDSPNSSKHQVTVRSVGRRPVSIDGIQYCIEPKNWKQKLFKQWHYRNGRWVCFQKVDNIKLAEGEKGEIKISLPQGISIPDVLKAYVVDQTGKYWAIQWPSTRNLEQIATTEVVKELTDETNSRILKVTGYRLGERYYLETSFNTKPSRSGLPCGRSFWFLDIQKFQDKLDDIVNNQSGDFLSGKIEEIT
;
A
#
# COMPACT_ATOMS: atom_id res chain seq x y z
N MET A 1 14.08 -74.71 -18.58
CA MET A 1 13.67 -73.84 -17.46
C MET A 1 14.30 -72.45 -17.53
N GLU A 2 15.54 -72.29 -17.99
CA GLU A 2 16.19 -70.96 -18.05
C GLU A 2 15.48 -69.92 -18.94
N GLN A 3 14.96 -70.30 -20.11
CA GLN A 3 14.34 -69.35 -21.04
C GLN A 3 13.07 -68.69 -20.48
N THR A 4 12.29 -69.41 -19.67
CA THR A 4 11.08 -68.88 -19.03
C THR A 4 11.40 -67.92 -17.89
N GLU A 5 12.50 -68.15 -17.17
CA GLU A 5 12.97 -67.27 -16.09
C GLU A 5 13.53 -65.96 -16.64
N VAL A 6 14.28 -66.02 -17.75
CA VAL A 6 14.80 -64.82 -18.44
C VAL A 6 13.65 -63.96 -18.97
N LEU A 7 12.61 -64.58 -19.55
CA LEU A 7 11.44 -63.85 -20.07
C LEU A 7 10.61 -63.21 -18.95
N ALA A 8 10.45 -63.92 -17.83
CA ALA A 8 9.79 -63.38 -16.63
C ALA A 8 10.59 -62.23 -16.00
N LEU A 9 11.92 -62.33 -15.98
CA LEU A 9 12.82 -61.28 -15.50
C LEU A 9 12.71 -60.02 -16.38
N TRP A 10 12.69 -60.18 -17.70
CA TRP A 10 12.47 -59.06 -18.64
C TRP A 10 11.07 -58.45 -18.51
N GLY A 11 10.03 -59.27 -18.34
CA GLY A 11 8.66 -58.80 -18.07
C GLY A 11 8.55 -57.98 -16.77
N ALA A 12 9.23 -58.42 -15.71
CA ALA A 12 9.26 -57.70 -14.44
C ALA A 12 10.06 -56.38 -14.52
N VAL A 13 11.20 -56.38 -15.20
CA VAL A 13 12.03 -55.18 -15.39
C VAL A 13 11.32 -54.14 -16.28
N THR A 14 10.68 -54.56 -17.36
CA THR A 14 9.92 -53.65 -18.24
C THR A 14 8.64 -53.15 -17.57
N GLY A 15 7.94 -53.99 -16.79
CA GLY A 15 6.77 -53.60 -16.01
C GLY A 15 7.08 -52.58 -14.90
N THR A 16 8.23 -52.72 -14.23
CA THR A 16 8.70 -51.76 -13.22
C THR A 16 9.12 -50.43 -13.85
N ILE A 17 9.85 -50.45 -14.98
CA ILE A 17 10.19 -49.22 -15.72
C ILE A 17 8.92 -48.49 -16.18
N GLY A 18 7.92 -49.22 -16.69
CA GLY A 18 6.63 -48.65 -17.09
C GLY A 18 5.86 -47.99 -15.94
N THR A 19 5.90 -48.59 -14.74
CA THR A 19 5.26 -48.00 -13.54
C THR A 19 6.01 -46.77 -13.04
N PHE A 20 7.35 -46.79 -13.00
CA PHE A 20 8.15 -45.61 -12.65
C PHE A 20 7.95 -44.46 -13.66
N ALA A 21 7.94 -44.75 -14.96
CA ALA A 21 7.67 -43.76 -16.00
C ALA A 21 6.24 -43.19 -15.87
N GLY A 22 5.25 -44.03 -15.56
CA GLY A 22 3.87 -43.61 -15.30
C GLY A 22 3.75 -42.68 -14.09
N LEU A 23 4.43 -43.00 -12.97
CA LEU A 23 4.47 -42.16 -11.77
C LEU A 23 5.17 -40.83 -12.02
N LEU A 24 6.30 -40.83 -12.75
CA LEU A 24 6.99 -39.60 -13.15
C LEU A 24 6.10 -38.73 -14.05
N GLY A 25 5.40 -39.33 -15.01
CA GLY A 25 4.47 -38.61 -15.88
C GLY A 25 3.30 -37.99 -15.10
N LEU A 26 2.76 -38.71 -14.12
CA LEU A 26 1.71 -38.21 -13.24
C LEU A 26 2.22 -37.05 -12.37
N TRP A 27 3.41 -37.19 -11.79
CA TRP A 27 4.04 -36.12 -11.01
C TRP A 27 4.29 -34.85 -11.84
N LEU A 28 4.80 -35.00 -13.07
CA LEU A 28 5.00 -33.89 -14.00
C LEU A 28 3.67 -33.21 -14.35
N ARG A 29 2.60 -33.99 -14.60
CA ARG A 29 1.25 -33.43 -14.82
C ARG A 29 0.71 -32.70 -13.60
N PHE A 30 0.93 -33.21 -12.39
CA PHE A 30 0.55 -32.51 -11.16
C PHE A 30 1.31 -31.20 -10.99
N ARG A 31 2.61 -31.20 -11.26
CA ARG A 31 3.44 -29.99 -11.23
C ARG A 31 2.97 -28.98 -12.27
N GLN A 32 2.69 -29.43 -13.49
CA GLN A 32 2.17 -28.60 -14.57
C GLN A 32 0.80 -28.00 -14.22
N HIS A 33 -0.11 -28.80 -13.69
CA HIS A 33 -1.41 -28.34 -13.20
C HIS A 33 -1.29 -27.34 -12.04
N GLY A 34 -0.25 -27.47 -11.20
CA GLY A 34 0.07 -26.47 -10.17
C GLY A 34 0.48 -25.11 -10.75
N LEU A 35 1.25 -25.11 -11.84
CA LEU A 35 1.69 -23.91 -12.56
C LEU A 35 0.58 -23.28 -13.40
N ASP A 36 -0.32 -24.10 -13.93
CA ASP A 36 -1.44 -23.65 -14.77
C ASP A 36 -2.61 -23.06 -13.96
N LYS A 37 -2.51 -23.01 -12.63
CA LYS A 37 -3.49 -22.34 -11.77
C LYS A 37 -3.31 -20.83 -11.80
N SER A 38 -4.41 -20.09 -11.67
CA SER A 38 -4.34 -18.67 -11.35
C SER A 38 -3.66 -18.49 -10.00
N LYS A 39 -2.74 -17.53 -9.91
CA LYS A 39 -2.02 -17.18 -8.68
C LYS A 39 -1.70 -15.69 -8.69
N LEU A 40 -2.18 -14.97 -7.70
CA LEU A 40 -1.87 -13.55 -7.50
C LEU A 40 -0.93 -13.38 -6.31
N LYS A 41 0.05 -12.47 -6.46
CA LYS A 41 0.84 -11.93 -5.37
C LYS A 41 0.39 -10.49 -5.15
N CYS A 42 -0.09 -10.19 -3.95
CA CYS A 42 -0.66 -8.88 -3.63
C CYS A 42 0.15 -8.22 -2.51
N GLU A 43 0.68 -7.04 -2.78
CA GLU A 43 1.53 -6.27 -1.87
C GLU A 43 0.92 -4.88 -1.67
N SER A 44 0.87 -4.37 -0.43
CA SER A 44 0.44 -3.00 -0.17
C SER A 44 1.64 -2.09 -0.01
N SER A 45 1.53 -0.87 -0.55
CA SER A 45 2.51 0.20 -0.36
C SER A 45 1.80 1.47 0.09
N PHE A 46 2.39 2.14 1.07
CA PHE A 46 1.86 3.35 1.67
C PHE A 46 2.93 4.44 1.56
N GLY A 47 2.54 5.62 1.09
CA GLY A 47 3.43 6.75 0.95
C GLY A 47 2.65 8.04 0.75
N PHE A 48 3.36 9.16 0.76
CA PHE A 48 2.81 10.51 0.64
C PHE A 48 3.64 11.32 -0.35
N ASP A 49 2.96 12.09 -1.20
CA ASP A 49 3.58 13.12 -2.03
C ASP A 49 3.45 14.51 -1.41
N SER A 50 2.35 14.74 -0.69
CA SER A 50 2.08 15.93 0.11
C SER A 50 1.10 15.56 1.22
N PRO A 51 0.86 16.43 2.21
CA PRO A 51 -0.11 16.20 3.28
C PRO A 51 -1.52 15.88 2.74
N ASN A 52 -1.87 16.45 1.59
CA ASN A 52 -3.18 16.29 0.95
C ASN A 52 -3.19 15.21 -0.15
N SER A 53 -2.02 14.72 -0.59
CA SER A 53 -1.91 13.71 -1.64
C SER A 53 -1.17 12.46 -1.15
N SER A 54 -1.95 11.50 -0.65
CA SER A 54 -1.46 10.17 -0.28
C SER A 54 -1.33 9.24 -1.50
N LYS A 55 -0.21 8.50 -1.59
CA LYS A 55 0.08 7.43 -2.56
C LYS A 55 -0.11 6.04 -1.94
N HIS A 56 -1.25 5.81 -1.30
CA HIS A 56 -1.59 4.48 -0.79
C HIS A 56 -2.13 3.61 -1.93
N GLN A 57 -1.44 2.50 -2.21
CA GLN A 57 -1.78 1.62 -3.33
C GLN A 57 -1.51 0.15 -3.01
N VAL A 58 -2.28 -0.72 -3.64
CA VAL A 58 -2.09 -2.17 -3.64
C VAL A 58 -1.57 -2.58 -5.01
N THR A 59 -0.40 -3.20 -5.02
CA THR A 59 0.20 -3.78 -6.21
C THR A 59 -0.20 -5.24 -6.30
N VAL A 60 -0.86 -5.62 -7.39
CA VAL A 60 -1.30 -6.98 -7.67
C VAL A 60 -0.49 -7.50 -8.86
N ARG A 61 0.22 -8.61 -8.68
CA ARG A 61 1.00 -9.26 -9.73
C ARG A 61 0.44 -10.64 -10.02
N SER A 62 0.20 -10.93 -11.29
CA SER A 62 -0.16 -12.28 -11.71
C SER A 62 1.10 -13.12 -11.87
N VAL A 63 1.20 -14.18 -11.07
CA VAL A 63 2.30 -15.16 -11.09
C VAL A 63 1.85 -16.47 -11.75
N GLY A 64 0.54 -16.68 -11.88
CA GLY A 64 -0.04 -17.84 -12.55
C GLY A 64 -0.18 -17.63 -14.04
N ARG A 65 -0.27 -18.73 -14.79
CA ARG A 65 -0.45 -18.72 -16.26
C ARG A 65 -1.85 -18.31 -16.71
N ARG A 66 -2.85 -18.52 -15.86
CA ARG A 66 -4.23 -18.14 -16.17
C ARG A 66 -4.46 -16.67 -15.89
N PRO A 67 -5.04 -15.92 -16.84
CA PRO A 67 -5.37 -14.52 -16.61
C PRO A 67 -6.43 -14.41 -15.51
N VAL A 68 -6.34 -13.34 -14.73
CA VAL A 68 -7.25 -13.07 -13.63
C VAL A 68 -7.84 -11.68 -13.81
N SER A 69 -9.15 -11.58 -13.65
CA SER A 69 -9.85 -10.29 -13.65
C SER A 69 -10.24 -9.95 -12.22
N ILE A 70 -9.81 -8.78 -11.77
CA ILE A 70 -10.06 -8.27 -10.42
C ILE A 70 -11.41 -7.55 -10.41
N ASP A 71 -12.22 -7.84 -9.41
CA ASP A 71 -13.52 -7.18 -9.18
C ASP A 71 -13.41 -6.06 -8.15
N GLY A 72 -12.59 -6.26 -7.12
CA GLY A 72 -12.38 -5.24 -6.10
C GLY A 72 -11.45 -5.63 -4.97
N ILE A 73 -11.40 -4.78 -3.96
CA ILE A 73 -10.67 -5.01 -2.71
C ILE A 73 -11.65 -5.03 -1.55
N GLN A 74 -11.54 -6.05 -0.72
CA GLN A 74 -12.29 -6.18 0.51
C GLN A 74 -11.40 -5.85 1.71
N TYR A 75 -11.84 -4.91 2.54
CA TYR A 75 -11.17 -4.48 3.76
C TYR A 75 -11.93 -5.01 4.98
N CYS A 76 -11.22 -5.66 5.90
CA CYS A 76 -11.75 -6.07 7.20
C CYS A 76 -11.31 -5.05 8.26
N ILE A 77 -12.29 -4.39 8.87
CA ILE A 77 -12.08 -3.30 9.83
C ILE A 77 -12.05 -3.84 11.25
N GLU A 78 -11.18 -3.31 12.10
CA GLU A 78 -11.15 -3.66 13.51
C GLU A 78 -12.31 -3.00 14.28
N PRO A 79 -13.16 -3.78 14.98
CA PRO A 79 -14.20 -3.18 15.81
C PRO A 79 -13.56 -2.53 17.05
N LYS A 80 -13.92 -1.27 17.34
CA LYS A 80 -13.35 -0.53 18.48
C LYS A 80 -13.77 -1.11 19.84
N ASN A 81 -14.99 -1.66 19.94
CA ASN A 81 -15.54 -2.19 21.18
C ASN A 81 -14.96 -3.57 21.53
N TRP A 82 -14.44 -3.74 22.75
CA TRP A 82 -13.86 -4.99 23.23
C TRP A 82 -14.81 -6.21 23.13
N LYS A 83 -16.11 -6.02 23.44
CA LYS A 83 -17.13 -7.07 23.30
C LYS A 83 -17.25 -7.53 21.85
N GLN A 84 -17.16 -6.60 20.90
CA GLN A 84 -17.24 -6.90 19.48
C GLN A 84 -15.93 -7.51 18.95
N LYS A 85 -14.77 -7.17 19.55
CA LYS A 85 -13.48 -7.82 19.24
C LYS A 85 -13.51 -9.32 19.53
N LEU A 86 -14.19 -9.76 20.60
CA LEU A 86 -14.34 -11.18 20.93
C LEU A 86 -15.13 -11.95 19.85
N PHE A 87 -16.16 -11.34 19.27
CA PHE A 87 -16.99 -11.94 18.22
C PHE A 87 -16.60 -11.51 16.80
N LYS A 88 -15.37 -11.02 16.60
CA LYS A 88 -14.92 -10.45 15.31
C LYS A 88 -15.15 -11.38 14.12
N GLN A 89 -14.88 -12.68 14.29
CA GLN A 89 -14.99 -13.66 13.21
C GLN A 89 -16.44 -13.90 12.80
N TRP A 90 -17.37 -13.86 13.76
CA TRP A 90 -18.80 -13.93 13.49
C TRP A 90 -19.28 -12.65 12.78
N HIS A 91 -18.79 -11.48 13.20
CA HIS A 91 -19.10 -10.22 12.53
C HIS A 91 -18.64 -10.20 11.07
N TYR A 92 -17.41 -10.62 10.79
CA TYR A 92 -16.89 -10.66 9.41
C TYR A 92 -17.64 -11.65 8.52
N ARG A 93 -18.01 -12.83 9.04
CA ARG A 93 -18.83 -13.80 8.31
C ARG A 93 -20.20 -13.23 7.92
N ASN A 94 -20.78 -12.41 8.79
CA ASN A 94 -22.05 -11.74 8.54
C ASN A 94 -21.92 -10.44 7.74
N GLY A 95 -20.74 -10.14 7.18
CA GLY A 95 -20.48 -8.92 6.42
C GLY A 95 -20.46 -7.63 7.26
N ARG A 96 -20.49 -7.74 8.59
CA ARG A 96 -20.35 -6.57 9.49
C ARG A 96 -18.86 -6.21 9.57
N TRP A 97 -18.55 -4.91 9.52
CA TRP A 97 -17.17 -4.39 9.55
C TRP A 97 -16.31 -4.82 8.35
N VAL A 98 -16.96 -4.98 7.21
CA VAL A 98 -16.33 -5.29 5.94
C VAL A 98 -16.69 -4.19 4.96
N CYS A 99 -15.69 -3.62 4.32
CA CYS A 99 -15.88 -2.66 3.25
C CYS A 99 -15.39 -3.24 1.93
N PHE A 100 -16.13 -2.97 0.86
CA PHE A 100 -15.77 -3.41 -0.47
C PHE A 100 -15.53 -2.18 -1.35
N GLN A 101 -14.33 -2.08 -1.89
CA GLN A 101 -13.97 -1.11 -2.92
C GLN A 101 -14.05 -1.82 -4.27
N LYS A 102 -15.01 -1.42 -5.10
CA LYS A 102 -15.09 -1.90 -6.47
C LYS A 102 -13.96 -1.29 -7.30
N VAL A 103 -13.37 -2.10 -8.18
CA VAL A 103 -12.30 -1.67 -9.07
C VAL A 103 -12.72 -1.99 -10.50
N ASP A 104 -12.71 -0.98 -11.37
CA ASP A 104 -13.19 -1.16 -12.74
C ASP A 104 -12.13 -1.84 -13.60
N ASN A 105 -12.47 -3.04 -14.09
CA ASN A 105 -11.88 -3.71 -15.26
C ASN A 105 -10.36 -3.89 -15.29
N ILE A 106 -9.75 -4.37 -14.20
CA ILE A 106 -8.34 -4.80 -14.24
C ILE A 106 -8.26 -6.28 -14.61
N LYS A 107 -7.76 -6.56 -15.83
CA LYS A 107 -7.40 -7.91 -16.28
C LYS A 107 -5.88 -8.03 -16.25
N LEU A 108 -5.38 -9.05 -15.57
CA LEU A 108 -3.94 -9.34 -15.49
C LEU A 108 -3.64 -10.65 -16.20
N ALA A 109 -2.84 -10.59 -17.25
CA ALA A 109 -2.22 -11.73 -17.90
C ALA A 109 -0.98 -12.22 -17.12
N GLU A 110 -0.37 -13.31 -17.57
CA GLU A 110 0.82 -13.88 -16.93
C GLU A 110 1.97 -12.86 -16.86
N GLY A 111 2.52 -12.61 -15.67
CA GLY A 111 3.63 -11.69 -15.46
C GLY A 111 3.25 -10.20 -15.38
N GLU A 112 1.99 -9.85 -15.62
CA GLU A 112 1.52 -8.46 -15.53
C GLU A 112 1.36 -7.99 -14.09
N LYS A 113 1.53 -6.68 -13.90
CA LYS A 113 1.27 -5.97 -12.64
C LYS A 113 0.16 -4.94 -12.84
N GLY A 114 -0.74 -4.86 -11.86
CA GLY A 114 -1.73 -3.81 -11.73
C GLY A 114 -1.54 -3.06 -10.42
N GLU A 115 -1.75 -1.75 -10.43
CA GLU A 115 -1.66 -0.90 -9.26
C GLU A 115 -3.07 -0.33 -8.99
N ILE A 116 -3.57 -0.55 -7.78
CA ILE A 116 -4.91 -0.16 -7.37
C ILE A 116 -4.77 0.87 -6.24
N LYS A 117 -5.28 2.07 -6.45
CA LYS A 117 -5.31 3.09 -5.39
C LYS A 117 -6.26 2.66 -4.28
N ILE A 118 -5.82 2.76 -3.03
CA ILE A 118 -6.64 2.45 -1.86
C ILE A 118 -7.63 3.60 -1.66
N SER A 119 -8.93 3.30 -1.65
CA SER A 119 -9.97 4.26 -1.29
C SER A 119 -10.85 3.68 -0.20
N LEU A 120 -10.71 4.22 1.02
CA LEU A 120 -11.56 3.85 2.15
C LEU A 120 -12.78 4.79 2.22
N PRO A 121 -13.93 4.29 2.71
CA PRO A 121 -15.09 5.15 2.94
C PRO A 121 -14.81 6.18 4.05
N GLN A 122 -15.54 7.30 4.01
CA GLN A 122 -15.34 8.42 4.93
C GLN A 122 -15.44 7.98 6.40
N GLY A 123 -14.47 8.40 7.21
CA GLY A 123 -14.42 8.12 8.65
C GLY A 123 -13.65 6.86 9.07
N ILE A 124 -13.13 6.07 8.12
CA ILE A 124 -12.27 4.92 8.41
C ILE A 124 -10.82 5.29 8.08
N SER A 125 -9.95 5.21 9.09
CA SER A 125 -8.53 5.42 8.89
C SER A 125 -7.85 4.14 8.40
N ILE A 126 -6.73 4.26 7.67
CA ILE A 126 -5.96 3.09 7.21
C ILE A 126 -5.49 2.20 8.37
N PRO A 127 -5.03 2.75 9.53
CA PRO A 127 -4.67 1.94 10.68
C PRO A 127 -5.82 1.09 11.27
N ASP A 128 -7.08 1.49 11.08
CA ASP A 128 -8.25 0.72 11.53
C ASP A 128 -8.48 -0.56 10.71
N VAL A 129 -7.79 -0.72 9.57
CA VAL A 129 -7.91 -1.90 8.71
C VAL A 129 -6.97 -3.01 9.20
N LEU A 130 -7.57 -4.13 9.60
CA LEU A 130 -6.85 -5.28 10.14
C LEU A 130 -6.29 -6.18 9.04
N LYS A 131 -7.07 -6.41 7.98
CA LYS A 131 -6.70 -7.26 6.83
C LYS A 131 -7.37 -6.73 5.57
N ALA A 132 -6.73 -6.98 4.43
CA ALA A 132 -7.29 -6.67 3.12
C ALA A 132 -7.12 -7.87 2.17
N TYR A 133 -8.09 -8.02 1.27
CA TYR A 133 -8.14 -9.10 0.28
C TYR A 133 -8.47 -8.52 -1.09
N VAL A 134 -7.78 -8.98 -2.13
CA VAL A 134 -8.22 -8.77 -3.51
C VAL A 134 -9.26 -9.83 -3.84
N VAL A 135 -10.39 -9.40 -4.41
CA VAL A 135 -11.47 -10.29 -4.84
C VAL A 135 -11.47 -10.35 -6.35
N ASP A 136 -11.35 -11.55 -6.88
CA ASP A 136 -11.47 -11.81 -8.32
C ASP A 136 -12.94 -11.82 -8.74
N GLN A 137 -13.21 -11.62 -10.03
CA GLN A 137 -14.55 -11.80 -10.62
C GLN A 137 -15.14 -13.21 -10.40
N THR A 138 -14.30 -14.20 -10.12
CA THR A 138 -14.73 -15.57 -9.77
C THR A 138 -15.17 -15.72 -8.30
N GLY A 139 -15.09 -14.65 -7.50
CA GLY A 139 -15.38 -14.65 -6.07
C GLY A 139 -14.24 -15.19 -5.19
N LYS A 140 -13.06 -15.41 -5.77
CA LYS A 140 -11.88 -15.89 -5.03
C LYS A 140 -11.19 -14.74 -4.29
N TYR A 141 -10.81 -14.99 -3.04
CA TYR A 141 -10.10 -14.04 -2.19
C TYR A 141 -8.60 -14.31 -2.17
N TRP A 142 -7.81 -13.26 -2.40
CA TRP A 142 -6.36 -13.28 -2.32
C TRP A 142 -5.89 -12.34 -1.21
N ALA A 143 -5.18 -12.88 -0.22
CA ALA A 143 -4.67 -12.08 0.88
C ALA A 143 -3.63 -11.06 0.37
N ILE A 144 -3.83 -9.80 0.73
CA ILE A 144 -2.83 -8.75 0.55
C ILE A 144 -1.83 -8.85 1.69
N GLN A 145 -0.55 -8.67 1.39
CA GLN A 145 0.47 -8.49 2.42
C GLN A 145 0.26 -7.15 3.12
N TRP A 146 -0.65 -7.14 4.09
CA TRP A 146 -1.03 -5.98 4.86
C TRP A 146 -0.14 -5.85 6.11
N PRO A 147 0.49 -4.69 6.37
CA PRO A 147 1.28 -4.46 7.56
C PRO A 147 0.44 -4.59 8.85
N SER A 148 1.13 -4.76 9.98
CA SER A 148 0.48 -4.73 11.30
C SER A 148 -0.07 -3.34 11.59
N THR A 149 -1.07 -3.25 12.49
CA THR A 149 -1.68 -1.98 12.89
C THR A 149 -0.64 -0.98 13.40
N ARG A 150 0.32 -1.42 14.23
CA ARG A 150 1.44 -0.58 14.71
C ARG A 150 2.30 -0.02 13.57
N ASN A 151 2.59 -0.83 12.55
CA ASN A 151 3.37 -0.37 11.41
C ASN A 151 2.54 0.58 10.52
N LEU A 152 1.23 0.37 10.40
CA LEU A 152 0.34 1.28 9.67
C LEU A 152 0.23 2.63 10.37
N GLU A 153 0.14 2.66 11.70
CA GLU A 153 0.20 3.90 12.49
C GLU A 153 1.50 4.68 12.23
N GLN A 154 2.61 3.98 11.96
CA GLN A 154 3.88 4.64 11.63
C GLN A 154 3.98 5.09 10.18
N ILE A 155 3.42 4.36 9.22
CA ILE A 155 3.65 4.59 7.78
C ILE A 155 2.51 5.39 7.12
N ALA A 156 1.29 5.27 7.62
CA ALA A 156 0.09 5.82 6.98
C ALA A 156 -0.57 6.99 7.75
N THR A 157 0.06 7.46 8.82
CA THR A 157 -0.47 8.57 9.63
C THR A 157 0.09 9.91 9.14
N THR A 158 -0.78 10.92 9.13
CA THR A 158 -0.44 12.31 8.92
C THR A 158 -0.65 13.07 10.22
N GLU A 159 0.40 13.65 10.77
CA GLU A 159 0.35 14.45 12.00
C GLU A 159 0.87 15.85 11.70
N VAL A 160 0.19 16.90 12.19
CA VAL A 160 0.72 18.26 12.13
C VAL A 160 1.63 18.45 13.35
N VAL A 161 2.91 18.69 13.10
CA VAL A 161 3.93 18.88 14.16
C VAL A 161 3.91 20.31 14.66
N LYS A 162 3.81 21.28 13.74
CA LYS A 162 3.77 22.70 14.07
C LYS A 162 3.06 23.47 12.97
N GLU A 163 2.21 24.41 13.37
CA GLU A 163 1.59 25.36 12.45
C GLU A 163 1.84 26.76 13.01
N LEU A 164 2.40 27.63 12.17
CA LEU A 164 2.67 29.03 12.49
C LEU A 164 2.15 29.89 11.35
N THR A 165 1.44 30.96 11.69
CA THR A 165 0.97 31.94 10.73
C THR A 165 1.23 33.32 11.32
N ASP A 166 2.09 34.08 10.66
CA ASP A 166 2.43 35.44 11.04
C ASP A 166 2.07 36.40 9.90
N GLU A 167 1.46 37.54 10.26
CA GLU A 167 1.01 38.53 9.30
C GLU A 167 1.41 39.94 9.71
N THR A 168 1.81 40.72 8.71
CA THR A 168 1.98 42.18 8.76
C THR A 168 0.97 42.83 7.81
N ASN A 169 0.78 44.14 7.88
CA ASN A 169 -0.08 44.91 6.97
C ASN A 169 0.21 44.67 5.47
N SER A 170 1.46 44.31 5.13
CA SER A 170 1.93 44.13 3.76
C SER A 170 2.38 42.71 3.41
N ARG A 171 2.48 41.76 4.36
CA ARG A 171 3.05 40.42 4.12
C ARG A 171 2.40 39.35 4.99
N ILE A 172 2.23 38.14 4.46
CA ILE A 172 1.74 36.96 5.17
C ILE A 172 2.78 35.85 5.04
N LEU A 173 3.07 35.17 6.14
CA LEU A 173 3.87 33.95 6.19
C LEU A 173 3.09 32.88 6.94
N LYS A 174 2.91 31.71 6.31
CA LYS A 174 2.42 30.49 6.94
C LYS A 174 3.44 29.37 6.78
N VAL A 175 3.84 28.77 7.90
CA VAL A 175 4.76 27.64 8.00
C VAL A 175 4.03 26.48 8.66
N THR A 176 3.93 25.36 7.96
CA THR A 176 3.28 24.15 8.48
C THR A 176 4.22 22.96 8.34
N GLY A 177 4.56 22.36 9.48
CA GLY A 177 5.36 21.14 9.57
C GLY A 177 4.46 19.93 9.79
N TYR A 178 4.67 18.90 9.01
CA TYR A 178 3.93 17.64 9.05
C TYR A 178 4.89 16.47 9.26
N ARG A 179 4.40 15.45 9.97
CA ARG A 179 4.95 14.10 9.94
C ARG A 179 4.04 13.27 9.04
N LEU A 180 4.62 12.76 7.96
CA LEU A 180 3.95 11.97 6.93
C LEU A 180 4.58 10.57 6.95
N GLY A 181 3.96 9.68 7.72
CA GLY A 181 4.49 8.38 8.02
C GLY A 181 5.86 8.45 8.72
N GLU A 182 6.88 7.89 8.07
CA GLU A 182 8.27 7.86 8.56
C GLU A 182 9.08 9.11 8.19
N ARG A 183 8.49 10.05 7.43
CA ARG A 183 9.18 11.24 6.93
C ARG A 183 8.58 12.51 7.49
N TYR A 184 9.33 13.60 7.43
CA TYR A 184 8.89 14.92 7.80
C TYR A 184 8.80 15.81 6.56
N TYR A 185 7.76 16.64 6.52
CA TYR A 185 7.48 17.56 5.44
C TYR A 185 7.25 18.95 5.99
N LEU A 186 7.95 19.94 5.45
CA LEU A 186 7.80 21.34 5.84
C LEU A 186 7.25 22.11 4.65
N GLU A 187 6.12 22.75 4.83
CA GLU A 187 5.46 23.60 3.84
C GLU A 187 5.53 25.04 4.31
N THR A 188 6.12 25.91 3.48
CA THR A 188 6.09 27.36 3.67
C THR A 188 5.27 27.99 2.57
N SER A 189 4.38 28.91 2.93
CA SER A 189 3.59 29.70 2.01
C SER A 189 3.68 31.15 2.43
N PHE A 190 3.98 32.03 1.49
CA PHE A 190 4.21 33.44 1.75
C PHE A 190 3.66 34.32 0.63
N ASN A 191 3.13 35.49 1.00
CA ASN A 191 2.47 36.42 0.07
C ASN A 191 2.64 37.88 0.51
N THR A 192 2.53 38.82 -0.43
CA THR A 192 2.56 40.28 -0.18
C THR A 192 1.17 40.90 -0.40
N LYS A 193 0.76 41.88 0.41
CA LYS A 193 -0.48 42.68 0.30
C LYS A 193 -0.14 44.09 -0.25
N PRO A 194 -0.88 44.67 -1.21
CA PRO A 194 -1.98 44.04 -1.94
C PRO A 194 -1.42 42.94 -2.83
N SER A 195 -2.12 41.80 -2.90
CA SER A 195 -1.71 40.63 -3.65
C SER A 195 -1.34 41.05 -5.07
N ARG A 196 -0.03 41.07 -5.39
CA ARG A 196 0.38 41.13 -6.79
C ARG A 196 -0.32 39.95 -7.46
N SER A 197 -1.05 40.25 -8.52
CA SER A 197 -1.77 39.29 -9.35
C SER A 197 -0.93 38.04 -9.61
N GLY A 198 -1.28 36.92 -8.97
CA GLY A 198 -0.74 35.60 -9.27
C GLY A 198 -0.10 34.88 -8.09
N LEU A 199 -0.89 33.99 -7.48
CA LEU A 199 -0.51 32.81 -6.68
C LEU A 199 0.38 33.03 -5.43
N PRO A 200 0.00 32.47 -4.27
CA PRO A 200 0.90 32.44 -3.11
C PRO A 200 2.18 31.68 -3.48
N CYS A 201 3.34 32.29 -3.25
CA CYS A 201 4.62 31.60 -3.39
C CYS A 201 4.77 30.65 -2.22
N GLY A 202 5.26 29.44 -2.48
CA GLY A 202 5.51 28.48 -1.42
C GLY A 202 6.68 27.57 -1.76
N ARG A 203 7.38 27.13 -0.72
CA ARG A 203 8.45 26.13 -0.83
C ARG A 203 8.13 24.97 0.08
N SER A 204 8.58 23.80 -0.32
CA SER A 204 8.38 22.58 0.46
C SER A 204 9.66 21.78 0.57
N PHE A 205 9.89 21.20 1.74
CA PHE A 205 11.10 20.45 2.05
C PHE A 205 10.74 19.09 2.63
N TRP A 206 11.52 18.08 2.25
CA TRP A 206 11.40 16.71 2.74
C TRP A 206 12.61 16.33 3.58
N PHE A 207 12.34 15.72 4.73
CA PHE A 207 13.38 15.24 5.63
C PHE A 207 13.08 13.79 6.05
N LEU A 208 14.14 12.98 6.14
CA LEU A 208 14.08 11.66 6.75
C LEU A 208 14.34 11.72 8.26
N ASP A 209 15.06 12.74 8.71
CA ASP A 209 15.52 12.90 10.08
C ASP A 209 14.78 14.05 10.76
N ILE A 210 14.36 13.83 12.01
CA ILE A 210 13.65 14.82 12.82
C ILE A 210 14.56 16.00 13.18
N GLN A 211 15.87 15.77 13.40
CA GLN A 211 16.80 16.82 13.78
C GLN A 211 16.94 17.85 12.64
N LYS A 212 17.19 17.39 11.41
CA LYS A 212 17.28 18.26 10.23
C LYS A 212 15.98 19.03 9.97
N PHE A 213 14.84 18.40 10.24
CA PHE A 213 13.55 19.06 10.16
C PHE A 213 13.42 20.17 11.22
N GLN A 214 13.81 19.91 12.46
CA GLN A 214 13.79 20.89 13.55
C GLN A 214 14.76 22.05 13.26
N ASP A 215 16.00 21.77 12.85
CA ASP A 215 16.99 22.79 12.50
C ASP A 215 16.47 23.73 11.41
N LYS A 216 15.85 23.16 10.36
CA LYS A 216 15.27 23.97 9.28
C LYS A 216 14.05 24.77 9.73
N LEU A 217 13.21 24.17 10.57
CA LEU A 217 12.06 24.86 11.13
C LEU A 217 12.50 26.04 11.98
N ASP A 218 13.50 25.84 12.84
CA ASP A 218 14.01 26.89 13.72
C ASP A 218 14.74 27.99 12.93
N ASP A 219 15.45 27.65 11.85
CA ASP A 219 16.02 28.65 10.94
C ASP A 219 14.93 29.53 10.30
N ILE A 220 13.87 28.91 9.78
CA ILE A 220 12.76 29.66 9.15
C ILE A 220 12.04 30.53 10.19
N VAL A 221 11.77 29.98 11.38
CA VAL A 221 10.98 30.66 12.41
C VAL A 221 11.78 31.75 13.11
N ASN A 222 13.04 31.53 13.45
CA ASN A 222 13.82 32.47 14.26
C ASN A 222 14.68 33.43 13.43
N ASN A 223 15.15 33.02 12.25
CA ASN A 223 16.06 33.83 11.44
C ASN A 223 15.34 34.47 10.24
N GLN A 224 14.56 33.68 9.49
CA GLN A 224 14.02 34.15 8.20
C GLN A 224 12.65 34.85 8.32
N SER A 225 11.80 34.48 9.30
CA SER A 225 10.45 35.01 9.45
C SER A 225 10.45 36.55 9.60
N GLY A 226 11.25 37.07 10.52
CA GLY A 226 11.37 38.50 10.79
C GLY A 226 11.98 39.28 9.62
N ASP A 227 12.97 38.71 8.94
CA ASP A 227 13.59 39.32 7.77
C ASP A 227 12.62 39.35 6.56
N PHE A 228 11.78 38.33 6.40
CA PHE A 228 10.75 38.31 5.38
C PHE A 228 9.64 39.32 5.69
N LEU A 229 9.14 39.34 6.93
CA LEU A 229 8.07 40.26 7.33
C LEU A 229 8.52 41.73 7.29
N SER A 230 9.79 42.00 7.57
CA SER A 230 10.38 43.35 7.50
C SER A 230 10.77 43.80 6.09
N GLY A 231 10.79 42.89 5.12
CA GLY A 231 11.12 43.24 3.73
C GLY A 231 12.57 43.08 3.32
N LYS A 232 13.45 42.61 4.21
CA LYS A 232 14.88 42.41 3.90
C LYS A 232 15.11 41.28 2.89
N ILE A 233 14.28 40.24 2.96
CA ILE A 233 14.28 39.13 2.01
C ILE A 233 12.94 39.05 1.29
N GLU A 234 12.96 38.59 0.04
CA GLU A 234 11.76 38.42 -0.79
C GLU A 234 11.22 36.99 -0.74
N GLU A 235 12.04 36.02 -0.34
CA GLU A 235 11.68 34.60 -0.34
C GLU A 235 12.30 33.87 0.87
N ILE A 236 11.64 32.80 1.31
CA ILE A 236 12.11 31.88 2.35
C ILE A 236 12.81 30.71 1.70
N THR A 237 14.00 30.36 2.20
CA THR A 237 14.88 29.31 1.67
C THR A 237 15.05 28.15 2.62
#